data_AF-A0A9P6Z533-F1
#
_entry.id   AF-A0A9P6Z533-F1
#
_cell.length_a   1.000
_cell.length_b   1.000
_cell.length_c   1.000
_cell.angle_alpha   90.00
_cell.angle_beta   90.00
_cell.angle_gamma   90.00
#
_symmetry.space_group_name_H-M   'P 1'
#
loop_
_entity.id
_entity.type
_entity.pdbx_description
1 polymer ?
#
loop_
_entity_poly.entity_id
_entity_poly.type
_entity_poly.pdbx_seq_one_letter_code
_entity_poly.pdbx_strand_id
1 'polypeptide(L)'
;MNSSQEGKDEQNIGLFNIPENTMLCWKDITHFINKTTDGQLVCSKHFTLFDAISAIEIMDSRMDTGMAIKEEPAFDITKQLTADQVVDIMDNLVIREIAWLSGHSISQTVFTCVYFHHLTELYESKTDDTVYSSLRIYILATMKCCYYIWTEMIQRNVYEEEDFTTNLFGLCFDNQILDISIINDLDMIILRLSNQQEQNSSVMKAILNRIESRKSYLLGLIYLSQNTMHLASSKYELMKLVQLLDHLDLSVGSSVKGAFDPNINRKLTSYAPPRPTRLESKEEAYMKFKQLAQRLLSVCSITDYPSVISLMNFFDAFGSAIPYADAFSRSKLNTLLHYNHRTIDNQNTPYLILKCVKETTFLELFRIHCQNRPRQRRLLLKSVREWQAIEQEATRIDVMFQDILLVKATPPYYSSWARFLKLMMIERILVLGFELELYSKHEYTMILWYTRIVLEDRLVLLQRFTSPTDFVHTQLVLTQATLSLTEALLKIMVMVGHTNQWNDRKPIFDDEKTRYLQRFKAFLGLPCPPYESFVADMTSLDDDILAMKDTVKEELLKAKSLFNQLLRASPQETSTEMCFDHFKKYLNTILGTQ
;
A
#
# COMPACT_ATOMS: atom_id res chain seq x y z
N MET A 1 -59.62 -14.52 32.01
CA MET A 1 -60.89 -13.86 32.33
C MET A 1 -60.74 -12.39 31.96
N ASN A 2 -61.60 -11.93 31.03
CA ASN A 2 -61.77 -10.58 30.47
C ASN A 2 -60.54 -10.01 29.75
N SER A 3 -60.35 -10.06 28.42
CA SER A 3 -61.21 -9.89 27.24
C SER A 3 -61.90 -8.53 27.12
N SER A 4 -61.20 -7.57 26.51
CA SER A 4 -61.80 -6.40 25.86
C SER A 4 -60.88 -5.88 24.75
N GLN A 5 -61.28 -6.22 23.53
CA GLN A 5 -61.10 -5.55 22.24
C GLN A 5 -60.21 -4.29 22.17
N GLU A 6 -59.03 -4.45 21.58
CA GLU A 6 -58.43 -3.50 20.64
C GLU A 6 -58.03 -4.36 19.43
N GLY A 7 -58.67 -4.30 18.28
CA GLY A 7 -58.88 -3.07 17.51
C GLY A 7 -57.82 -3.07 16.41
N LYS A 8 -58.11 -3.80 15.33
CA LYS A 8 -57.33 -3.80 14.10
C LYS A 8 -57.26 -2.37 13.56
N ASP A 9 -56.14 -1.69 13.75
CA ASP A 9 -55.75 -0.52 12.97
C ASP A 9 -54.32 -0.74 12.43
N GLU A 10 -54.21 -1.72 11.53
CA GLU A 10 -53.26 -1.58 10.41
C GLU A 10 -53.74 -0.38 9.57
N GLN A 11 -53.44 0.83 10.04
CA GLN A 11 -53.48 2.01 9.18
C GLN A 11 -52.30 1.90 8.22
N ASN A 12 -52.59 1.21 7.12
CA ASN A 12 -52.23 1.60 5.76
C ASN A 12 -51.67 3.04 5.74
N ILE A 13 -50.35 3.19 5.86
CA ILE A 13 -49.68 4.44 5.49
C ILE A 13 -49.79 4.46 3.98
N GLY A 14 -50.94 4.95 3.51
CA GLY A 14 -51.18 5.20 2.11
C GLY A 14 -50.04 6.06 1.61
N LEU A 15 -49.25 5.51 0.70
CA LEU A 15 -48.51 6.29 -0.28
C LEU A 15 -49.49 7.37 -0.75
N PHE A 16 -49.20 8.62 -0.40
CA PHE A 16 -50.00 9.75 -0.83
C PHE A 16 -50.08 9.69 -2.35
N ASN A 17 -51.23 9.28 -2.88
CA ASN A 17 -51.59 9.52 -4.27
C ASN A 17 -51.76 11.02 -4.40
N ILE A 18 -50.64 11.72 -4.64
CA ILE A 18 -50.65 13.13 -4.99
C ILE A 18 -51.14 13.17 -6.44
N PRO A 19 -52.32 13.75 -6.74
CA PRO A 19 -52.77 13.88 -8.11
C PRO A 19 -51.75 14.69 -8.91
N GLU A 20 -51.46 14.26 -10.14
CA GLU A 20 -50.43 14.79 -11.06
C GLU A 20 -50.54 16.29 -11.38
N ASN A 21 -51.53 17.00 -10.83
CA ASN A 21 -51.80 18.43 -11.04
C ASN A 21 -51.86 19.27 -9.75
N THR A 22 -51.41 18.74 -8.61
CA THR A 22 -51.34 19.55 -7.38
C THR A 22 -50.09 20.42 -7.41
N MET A 23 -50.24 21.71 -7.80
CA MET A 23 -49.16 22.69 -7.66
C MET A 23 -48.69 22.71 -6.20
N LEU A 24 -47.44 22.31 -5.95
CA LEU A 24 -46.80 22.46 -4.64
C LEU A 24 -46.80 23.94 -4.25
N CYS A 25 -47.59 24.27 -3.23
CA CYS A 25 -47.65 25.60 -2.64
C CYS A 25 -46.45 25.78 -1.70
N TRP A 26 -45.47 26.59 -2.11
CA TRP A 26 -44.35 26.98 -1.25
C TRP A 26 -44.78 28.13 -0.33
N LYS A 27 -44.51 28.02 0.97
CA LYS A 27 -44.75 29.07 1.97
C LYS A 27 -43.41 29.57 2.52
N ASP A 28 -43.17 30.88 2.43
CA ASP A 28 -42.00 31.52 3.03
C ASP A 28 -42.13 31.57 4.57
N ILE A 29 -41.12 31.07 5.27
CA ILE A 29 -41.02 31.02 6.74
C ILE A 29 -39.77 31.74 7.28
N THR A 30 -39.08 32.52 6.47
CA THR A 30 -37.80 33.16 6.82
C THR A 30 -37.90 34.03 8.09
N HIS A 31 -38.95 34.85 8.20
CA HIS A 31 -39.19 35.69 9.38
C HIS A 31 -39.41 34.88 10.67
N PHE A 32 -40.08 33.73 10.57
CA PHE A 32 -40.30 32.85 11.71
C PHE A 32 -38.97 32.28 12.23
N ILE A 33 -38.12 31.77 11.34
CA ILE A 33 -36.82 31.19 11.70
C ILE A 33 -35.94 32.24 12.39
N ASN A 34 -35.79 33.44 11.80
CA ASN A 34 -34.95 34.51 12.36
C ASN A 34 -35.36 34.95 13.77
N LYS A 35 -36.65 34.91 14.10
CA LYS A 35 -37.14 35.24 15.44
C LYS A 35 -36.82 34.16 16.49
N THR A 36 -36.64 32.91 16.05
CA THR A 36 -36.56 31.75 16.95
C THR A 36 -35.12 31.46 17.42
N THR A 37 -34.11 32.01 16.73
CA THR A 37 -32.70 31.64 16.86
C THR A 37 -31.83 32.68 17.55
N ASP A 38 -32.37 33.49 18.47
CA ASP A 38 -31.67 34.61 19.14
C ASP A 38 -30.45 34.16 19.99
N GLY A 39 -29.32 33.91 19.31
CA GLY A 39 -28.06 33.44 19.90
C GLY A 39 -28.03 31.97 20.34
N GLN A 40 -29.08 31.19 20.07
CA GLN A 40 -29.20 29.79 20.51
C GLN A 40 -29.10 28.81 19.33
N LEU A 41 -28.46 27.66 19.58
CA LEU A 41 -28.46 26.53 18.65
C LEU A 41 -29.68 25.65 18.89
N VAL A 42 -30.58 25.57 17.90
CA VAL A 42 -31.73 24.67 17.93
C VAL A 42 -31.37 23.40 17.16
N CYS A 43 -31.23 22.27 17.85
CA CYS A 43 -30.91 20.98 17.24
C CYS A 43 -31.68 19.83 17.92
N SER A 44 -31.68 18.66 17.29
CA SER A 44 -32.23 17.43 17.90
C SER A 44 -31.46 17.05 19.16
N LYS A 45 -32.11 16.37 20.11
CA LYS A 45 -31.47 15.87 21.35
C LYS A 45 -30.32 14.89 21.09
N HIS A 46 -30.31 14.24 19.92
CA HIS A 46 -29.27 13.28 19.52
C HIS A 46 -28.18 13.89 18.65
N PHE A 47 -28.33 15.15 18.24
CA PHE A 47 -27.32 15.84 17.44
C PHE A 47 -26.19 16.32 18.35
N THR A 48 -24.95 16.05 17.97
CA THR A 48 -23.76 16.55 18.65
C THR A 48 -23.04 17.57 17.78
N LEU A 49 -22.32 18.50 18.40
CA LEU A 49 -21.45 19.41 17.65
C LEU A 49 -20.32 18.68 16.90
N PHE A 50 -20.00 17.45 17.30
CA PHE A 50 -19.08 16.60 16.55
C PHE A 50 -19.66 16.20 15.19
N ASP A 51 -20.98 16.00 15.08
CA ASP A 51 -21.62 15.71 13.79
C ASP A 51 -21.58 16.92 12.84
N ALA A 52 -21.49 18.13 13.39
CA ALA A 52 -21.43 19.38 12.63
C ALA A 52 -20.05 19.62 11.97
N ILE A 53 -18.98 18.98 12.45
CA ILE A 53 -17.61 19.32 12.01
C ILE A 53 -17.32 18.93 10.55
N SER A 54 -18.13 18.02 9.98
CA SER A 54 -18.02 17.59 8.59
C SER A 54 -19.03 18.26 7.65
N ALA A 55 -19.81 19.22 8.15
CA ALA A 55 -20.81 19.91 7.34
C ALA A 55 -20.13 20.77 6.25
N ILE A 56 -20.78 20.83 5.07
CA ILE A 56 -20.35 21.70 3.97
C ILE A 56 -20.96 23.09 4.18
N GLU A 57 -20.12 24.12 4.06
CA GLU A 57 -20.55 25.51 4.07
C GLU A 57 -20.82 25.98 2.62
N ILE A 58 -22.08 26.29 2.31
CA ILE A 58 -22.48 26.85 1.02
C ILE A 58 -21.98 28.30 0.96
N MET A 59 -21.57 28.76 -0.22
CA MET A 59 -20.95 30.08 -0.41
C MET A 59 -19.60 30.26 0.32
N ASP A 60 -18.91 29.18 0.68
CA ASP A 60 -17.47 29.23 0.97
C ASP A 60 -16.68 28.70 -0.24
N SER A 61 -15.68 29.44 -0.69
CA SER A 61 -14.96 29.14 -1.93
C SER A 61 -14.11 27.85 -1.89
N ARG A 62 -13.88 27.29 -0.70
CA ARG A 62 -13.12 26.05 -0.48
C ARG A 62 -14.03 24.85 -0.22
N MET A 63 -15.22 25.07 0.33
CA MET A 63 -16.17 24.00 0.69
C MET A 63 -17.26 23.80 -0.37
N ASP A 64 -17.70 24.88 -1.02
CA ASP A 64 -18.77 24.85 -2.01
C ASP A 64 -18.21 24.68 -3.42
N THR A 65 -18.40 23.48 -3.98
CA THR A 65 -17.99 23.14 -5.34
C THR A 65 -18.68 23.98 -6.43
N GLY A 66 -19.82 24.63 -6.11
CA GLY A 66 -20.59 25.46 -7.03
C GLY A 66 -20.22 26.94 -7.05
N MET A 67 -19.43 27.44 -6.08
CA MET A 67 -19.32 28.89 -5.82
C MET A 67 -18.41 29.67 -6.79
N ALA A 68 -17.46 29.02 -7.48
CA ALA A 68 -16.32 29.73 -8.09
C ALA A 68 -15.92 29.26 -9.49
N ILE A 69 -16.89 29.05 -10.41
CA ILE A 69 -16.58 28.47 -11.73
C ILE A 69 -17.16 29.32 -12.85
N LYS A 70 -16.30 29.74 -13.80
CA LYS A 70 -16.74 30.23 -15.10
C LYS A 70 -17.27 29.05 -15.90
N GLU A 71 -18.51 29.13 -16.36
CA GLU A 71 -19.05 28.11 -17.26
C GLU A 71 -18.24 28.08 -18.56
N GLU A 72 -17.51 26.98 -18.77
CA GLU A 72 -16.92 26.66 -20.07
C GLU A 72 -17.97 25.99 -20.95
N PRO A 73 -17.92 26.19 -22.28
CA PRO A 73 -18.84 25.52 -23.20
C PRO A 73 -18.70 24.00 -23.08
N ALA A 74 -19.81 23.29 -23.21
CA ALA A 74 -19.82 21.83 -23.19
C ALA A 74 -18.91 21.28 -24.30
N PHE A 75 -18.06 20.32 -23.94
CA PHE A 75 -17.18 19.65 -24.90
C PHE A 75 -17.97 18.64 -25.72
N ASP A 76 -17.93 18.77 -27.05
CA ASP A 76 -18.58 17.85 -27.98
C ASP A 76 -17.70 16.62 -28.21
N ILE A 77 -18.13 15.47 -27.70
CA ILE A 77 -17.41 14.20 -27.81
C ILE A 77 -17.42 13.61 -29.23
N THR A 78 -18.34 14.06 -30.10
CA THR A 78 -18.50 13.58 -31.49
C THR A 78 -17.60 14.33 -32.48
N LYS A 79 -17.00 15.44 -32.03
CA LYS A 79 -16.12 16.27 -32.84
C LYS A 79 -14.92 15.46 -33.35
N GLN A 80 -14.65 15.57 -34.66
CA GLN A 80 -13.46 14.97 -35.26
C GLN A 80 -12.19 15.61 -34.70
N LEU A 81 -11.31 14.76 -34.18
CA LEU A 81 -10.01 15.12 -33.64
C LEU A 81 -8.90 14.65 -34.58
N THR A 82 -7.78 15.37 -34.58
CA THR A 82 -6.59 14.92 -35.29
C THR A 82 -5.88 13.79 -34.53
N ALA A 83 -5.05 13.01 -35.21
CA ALA A 83 -4.35 11.87 -34.59
C ALA A 83 -3.47 12.29 -33.39
N ASP A 84 -2.85 13.47 -33.45
CA ASP A 84 -2.01 14.02 -32.39
C ASP A 84 -2.85 14.50 -31.18
N GLN A 85 -4.07 14.98 -31.42
CA GLN A 85 -5.02 15.29 -30.36
C GLN A 85 -5.49 14.02 -29.63
N VAL A 86 -5.72 12.94 -30.37
CA VAL A 86 -6.06 11.62 -29.78
C VAL A 86 -4.93 11.11 -28.90
N VAL A 87 -3.68 11.21 -29.35
CA VAL A 87 -2.49 10.85 -28.55
C VAL A 87 -2.45 11.64 -27.24
N ASP A 88 -2.71 12.95 -27.28
CA ASP A 88 -2.74 13.80 -26.08
C ASP A 88 -3.80 13.33 -25.07
N ILE A 89 -5.00 12.98 -25.53
CA ILE A 89 -6.07 12.47 -24.65
C ILE A 89 -5.68 11.12 -24.03
N MET A 90 -5.09 10.21 -24.81
CA MET A 90 -4.61 8.90 -24.29
C MET A 90 -3.54 9.09 -23.20
N ASP A 91 -2.57 9.96 -23.43
CA ASP A 91 -1.50 10.24 -22.46
C ASP A 91 -2.07 10.90 -21.20
N ASN A 92 -3.01 11.84 -21.35
CA ASN A 92 -3.68 12.50 -20.23
C ASN A 92 -4.55 11.55 -19.40
N LEU A 93 -5.09 10.49 -19.99
CA LEU A 93 -5.80 9.43 -19.27
C LEU A 93 -4.83 8.61 -18.40
N VAL A 94 -3.65 8.25 -18.90
CA VAL A 94 -2.62 7.55 -18.11
C VAL A 94 -2.20 8.40 -16.92
N ILE A 95 -1.96 9.70 -17.12
CA ILE A 95 -1.60 10.62 -16.02
C ILE A 95 -2.66 10.59 -14.90
N ARG A 96 -3.94 10.62 -15.26
CA ARG A 96 -5.05 10.62 -14.31
C ARG A 96 -5.25 9.25 -13.64
N GLU A 97 -5.08 8.17 -14.38
CA GLU A 97 -5.13 6.81 -13.84
C GLU A 97 -4.03 6.58 -12.80
N ILE A 98 -2.80 7.05 -13.06
CA ILE A 98 -1.69 6.97 -12.13
C ILE A 98 -1.88 7.89 -10.92
N ALA A 99 -2.46 9.09 -11.11
CA ALA A 99 -2.83 9.97 -10.01
C ALA A 99 -3.87 9.32 -9.09
N TRP A 100 -4.88 8.65 -9.66
CA TRP A 100 -5.87 7.89 -8.89
C TRP A 100 -5.24 6.73 -8.10
N LEU A 101 -4.37 5.94 -8.75
CA LEU A 101 -3.61 4.86 -8.10
C LEU A 101 -2.64 5.36 -7.01
N SER A 102 -2.27 6.64 -7.05
CA SER A 102 -1.47 7.31 -6.02
C SER A 102 -2.29 7.82 -4.83
N GLY A 103 -3.61 7.58 -4.81
CA GLY A 103 -4.50 7.90 -3.68
C GLY A 103 -5.37 9.15 -3.87
N HIS A 104 -5.29 9.84 -5.01
CA HIS A 104 -6.20 10.94 -5.31
C HIS A 104 -7.61 10.44 -5.64
N SER A 105 -8.63 11.27 -5.44
CA SER A 105 -10.00 10.90 -5.76
C SER A 105 -10.21 10.65 -7.26
N ILE A 106 -10.98 9.63 -7.61
CA ILE A 106 -11.35 9.34 -9.01
C ILE A 106 -12.16 10.49 -9.64
N SER A 107 -12.98 11.19 -8.84
CA SER A 107 -13.77 12.35 -9.28
C SER A 107 -12.92 13.54 -9.72
N GLN A 108 -11.66 13.59 -9.30
CA GLN A 108 -10.72 14.68 -9.59
C GLN A 108 -9.58 14.24 -10.50
N THR A 109 -9.62 12.99 -10.96
CA THR A 109 -8.60 12.38 -11.82
C THR A 109 -9.29 11.79 -13.05
N VAL A 110 -9.61 10.50 -13.07
CA VAL A 110 -10.13 9.79 -14.25
C VAL A 110 -11.46 10.38 -14.71
N PHE A 111 -12.40 10.65 -13.80
CA PHE A 111 -13.71 11.20 -14.15
C PHE A 111 -13.68 12.65 -14.63
N THR A 112 -12.53 13.33 -14.57
CA THR A 112 -12.39 14.63 -15.25
C THR A 112 -12.48 14.46 -16.78
N CYS A 113 -12.16 13.28 -17.32
CA CYS A 113 -12.35 12.98 -18.73
C CYS A 113 -13.84 13.00 -19.10
N VAL A 114 -14.24 13.93 -19.97
CA VAL A 114 -15.66 14.12 -20.34
C VAL A 114 -16.25 12.85 -20.96
N TYR A 115 -15.47 12.09 -21.72
CA TYR A 115 -15.89 10.85 -22.36
C TYR A 115 -16.41 9.78 -21.38
N PHE A 116 -15.95 9.76 -20.11
CA PHE A 116 -16.42 8.80 -19.11
C PHE A 116 -17.89 8.99 -18.72
N HIS A 117 -18.48 10.15 -19.04
CA HIS A 117 -19.90 10.44 -18.77
C HIS A 117 -20.81 10.06 -19.95
N HIS A 118 -20.23 9.51 -21.03
CA HIS A 118 -20.92 9.14 -22.27
C HIS A 118 -20.58 7.71 -22.73
N LEU A 119 -20.28 6.81 -21.79
CA LEU A 119 -19.79 5.45 -22.11
C LEU A 119 -20.77 4.63 -22.97
N THR A 120 -22.07 4.74 -22.73
CA THR A 120 -23.10 4.05 -23.52
C THR A 120 -23.11 4.54 -24.97
N GLU A 121 -23.10 5.85 -25.17
CA GLU A 121 -23.02 6.48 -26.50
C GLU A 121 -21.74 6.07 -27.24
N LEU A 122 -20.59 6.05 -26.54
CA LEU A 122 -19.32 5.59 -27.09
C LEU A 122 -19.34 4.10 -27.47
N TYR A 123 -19.99 3.26 -26.68
CA TYR A 123 -20.08 1.83 -26.96
C TYR A 123 -20.97 1.55 -28.19
N GLU A 124 -22.09 2.27 -28.32
CA GLU A 124 -23.03 2.14 -29.44
C GLU A 124 -22.52 2.79 -30.73
N SER A 125 -21.63 3.79 -30.63
CA SER A 125 -21.09 4.50 -31.79
C SER A 125 -20.26 3.58 -32.69
N LYS A 126 -20.72 3.41 -33.94
CA LYS A 126 -20.00 2.71 -35.02
C LYS A 126 -19.55 3.72 -36.06
N THR A 127 -18.25 3.78 -36.33
CA THR A 127 -17.66 4.67 -37.32
C THR A 127 -16.54 3.95 -38.08
N ASP A 128 -16.34 4.33 -39.33
CA ASP A 128 -15.21 3.86 -40.15
C ASP A 128 -13.94 4.70 -39.94
N ASP A 129 -14.03 5.81 -39.20
CA ASP A 129 -12.86 6.62 -38.85
C ASP A 129 -11.96 5.87 -37.87
N THR A 130 -10.78 5.47 -38.34
CA THR A 130 -9.76 4.77 -37.56
C THR A 130 -9.26 5.60 -36.38
N VAL A 131 -9.12 6.92 -36.52
CA VAL A 131 -8.58 7.80 -35.46
C VAL A 131 -9.59 7.94 -34.33
N TYR A 132 -10.85 8.22 -34.66
CA TYR A 132 -11.92 8.25 -33.65
C TYR A 132 -12.14 6.87 -33.02
N SER A 133 -12.18 5.80 -33.83
CA SER A 133 -12.33 4.42 -33.33
C SER A 133 -11.21 4.04 -32.35
N SER A 134 -9.98 4.49 -32.62
CA SER A 134 -8.82 4.32 -31.74
C SER A 134 -9.02 4.98 -30.38
N LEU A 135 -9.50 6.24 -30.36
CA LEU A 135 -9.80 6.94 -29.12
C LEU A 135 -10.94 6.26 -28.35
N ARG A 136 -12.04 5.96 -29.05
CA ARG A 136 -13.25 5.32 -28.49
C ARG A 136 -12.90 4.02 -27.78
N ILE A 137 -12.18 3.11 -28.45
CA ILE A 137 -11.83 1.82 -27.84
C ILE A 137 -10.86 1.97 -26.68
N TYR A 138 -9.93 2.93 -26.77
CA TYR A 138 -8.97 3.19 -25.70
C TYR A 138 -9.68 3.65 -24.42
N ILE A 139 -10.66 4.55 -24.54
CA ILE A 139 -11.47 5.00 -23.39
C ILE A 139 -12.23 3.83 -22.76
N LEU A 140 -12.90 2.99 -23.58
CA LEU A 140 -13.62 1.82 -23.09
C LEU A 140 -12.67 0.81 -22.41
N ALA A 141 -11.48 0.61 -22.96
CA ALA A 141 -10.45 -0.24 -22.34
C ALA A 141 -9.91 0.36 -21.03
N THR A 142 -9.67 1.67 -20.96
CA THR A 142 -9.29 2.36 -19.71
C THR A 142 -10.38 2.23 -18.65
N MET A 143 -11.65 2.35 -19.04
CA MET A 143 -12.79 2.12 -18.14
C MET A 143 -12.73 0.70 -17.54
N LYS A 144 -12.48 -0.33 -18.36
CA LYS A 144 -12.31 -1.70 -17.86
C LYS A 144 -11.09 -1.87 -16.98
N CYS A 145 -9.96 -1.26 -17.30
CA CYS A 145 -8.80 -1.24 -16.40
C CYS A 145 -9.18 -0.68 -15.03
N CYS A 146 -9.88 0.46 -15.01
CA CYS A 146 -10.34 1.10 -13.78
C CYS A 146 -11.32 0.22 -13.00
N TYR A 147 -12.24 -0.45 -13.69
CA TYR A 147 -13.15 -1.43 -13.09
C TYR A 147 -12.37 -2.56 -12.38
N TYR A 148 -11.41 -3.20 -13.07
CA TYR A 148 -10.63 -4.28 -12.48
C TYR A 148 -9.81 -3.84 -11.27
N ILE A 149 -9.18 -2.66 -11.35
CA ILE A 149 -8.49 -2.06 -10.21
C ILE A 149 -9.49 -1.85 -9.06
N TRP A 150 -10.63 -1.21 -9.32
CA TRP A 150 -11.63 -0.91 -8.30
C TRP A 150 -12.19 -2.18 -7.64
N THR A 151 -12.48 -3.24 -8.42
CA THR A 151 -12.97 -4.52 -7.88
C THR A 151 -11.98 -5.21 -6.95
N GLU A 152 -10.68 -5.01 -7.15
CA GLU A 152 -9.64 -5.47 -6.23
C GLU A 152 -9.62 -4.59 -4.97
N MET A 153 -9.67 -3.26 -5.13
CA MET A 153 -9.57 -2.32 -4.00
C MET A 153 -10.76 -2.42 -3.03
N ILE A 154 -11.96 -2.77 -3.50
CA ILE A 154 -13.13 -2.99 -2.62
C ILE A 154 -13.03 -4.26 -1.77
N GLN A 155 -12.04 -5.14 -1.98
CA GLN A 155 -11.80 -6.32 -1.15
C GLN A 155 -11.24 -5.97 0.24
N ARG A 156 -10.90 -4.70 0.50
CA ARG A 156 -10.45 -4.18 1.81
C ARG A 156 -9.13 -4.79 2.31
N ASN A 157 -8.24 -5.15 1.39
CA ASN A 157 -6.87 -5.56 1.73
C ASN A 157 -5.96 -4.37 2.12
N VAL A 158 -6.39 -3.15 1.80
CA VAL A 158 -5.73 -1.89 2.16
C VAL A 158 -6.74 -0.94 2.83
N TYR A 159 -6.27 0.15 3.45
CA TYR A 159 -7.14 1.06 4.19
C TYR A 159 -7.76 2.14 3.28
N GLU A 160 -9.08 2.26 3.36
CA GLU A 160 -9.85 3.31 2.67
C GLU A 160 -9.50 4.71 3.21
N GLU A 161 -9.47 5.71 2.32
CA GLU A 161 -9.09 7.10 2.59
C GLU A 161 -7.66 7.34 3.11
N GLU A 162 -6.88 6.28 3.30
CA GLU A 162 -5.46 6.35 3.64
C GLU A 162 -4.58 5.86 2.49
N ASP A 163 -4.84 4.64 1.99
CA ASP A 163 -4.11 4.06 0.87
C ASP A 163 -4.79 4.35 -0.48
N PHE A 164 -6.12 4.39 -0.51
CA PHE A 164 -6.91 4.52 -1.72
C PHE A 164 -8.36 4.95 -1.43
N THR A 165 -9.02 5.61 -2.38
CA THR A 165 -10.43 5.98 -2.30
C THR A 165 -11.26 5.17 -3.30
N THR A 166 -12.21 4.37 -2.82
CA THR A 166 -13.09 3.52 -3.65
C THR A 166 -14.41 4.21 -4.03
N ASN A 167 -14.73 5.37 -3.45
CA ASN A 167 -15.97 6.10 -3.75
C ASN A 167 -16.01 6.54 -5.23
N LEU A 168 -17.10 6.21 -5.92
CA LEU A 168 -17.34 6.55 -7.33
C LEU A 168 -18.24 7.77 -7.52
N PHE A 169 -18.63 8.47 -6.43
CA PHE A 169 -19.36 9.74 -6.46
C PHE A 169 -20.66 9.70 -7.28
N GLY A 170 -21.43 8.61 -7.12
CA GLY A 170 -22.72 8.40 -7.77
C GLY A 170 -22.63 7.79 -9.17
N LEU A 171 -21.42 7.53 -9.68
CA LEU A 171 -21.20 6.83 -10.94
C LEU A 171 -20.92 5.34 -10.71
N CYS A 172 -20.99 4.57 -11.79
CA CYS A 172 -20.58 3.18 -11.83
C CYS A 172 -19.75 2.91 -13.09
N PHE A 173 -18.87 1.91 -13.02
CA PHE A 173 -18.30 1.34 -14.23
C PHE A 173 -19.34 0.44 -14.88
N ASP A 174 -19.50 0.54 -16.19
CA ASP A 174 -20.54 -0.19 -16.91
C ASP A 174 -20.20 -1.70 -16.98
N ASN A 175 -20.98 -2.49 -16.24
CA ASN A 175 -20.84 -3.94 -16.19
C ASN A 175 -21.47 -4.66 -17.40
N GLN A 176 -22.26 -3.97 -18.23
CA GLN A 176 -22.92 -4.59 -19.38
C GLN A 176 -21.98 -4.79 -20.57
N ILE A 177 -20.95 -3.94 -20.69
CA ILE A 177 -19.96 -4.05 -21.76
C ILE A 177 -19.08 -5.27 -21.51
N LEU A 178 -19.08 -6.23 -22.44
CA LEU A 178 -18.30 -7.47 -22.31
C LEU A 178 -16.82 -7.24 -22.65
N ASP A 179 -15.92 -7.81 -21.85
CA ASP A 179 -14.47 -7.69 -22.07
C ASP A 179 -14.05 -8.20 -23.44
N ILE A 180 -14.64 -9.32 -23.89
CA ILE A 180 -14.33 -9.90 -25.19
C ILE A 180 -14.69 -8.97 -26.36
N SER A 181 -15.74 -8.15 -26.21
CA SER A 181 -16.09 -7.16 -27.23
C SER A 181 -15.01 -6.10 -27.34
N ILE A 182 -14.51 -5.61 -26.20
CA ILE A 182 -13.45 -4.60 -26.16
C ILE A 182 -12.14 -5.17 -26.72
N ILE A 183 -11.79 -6.40 -26.34
CA ILE A 183 -10.57 -7.06 -26.82
C ILE A 183 -10.61 -7.27 -28.34
N ASN A 184 -11.75 -7.72 -28.87
CA ASN A 184 -11.92 -7.91 -30.32
C ASN A 184 -11.80 -6.58 -31.08
N ASP A 185 -12.42 -5.51 -30.58
CA ASP A 185 -12.32 -4.18 -31.19
C ASP A 185 -10.88 -3.63 -31.14
N LEU A 186 -10.16 -3.84 -30.02
CA LEU A 186 -8.74 -3.51 -29.91
C LEU A 186 -7.91 -4.26 -30.96
N ASP A 187 -8.14 -5.56 -31.14
CA ASP A 187 -7.47 -6.38 -32.14
C ASP A 187 -7.74 -5.92 -33.57
N MET A 188 -9.00 -5.59 -33.88
CA MET A 188 -9.37 -5.06 -35.18
C MET A 188 -8.68 -3.73 -35.49
N ILE A 189 -8.56 -2.84 -34.50
CA ILE A 189 -7.89 -1.56 -34.67
C ILE A 189 -6.37 -1.73 -34.78
N ILE A 190 -5.75 -2.60 -33.97
CA ILE A 190 -4.33 -2.93 -34.07
C ILE A 190 -4.00 -3.48 -35.47
N LEU A 191 -4.84 -4.37 -36.00
CA LEU A 191 -4.67 -4.92 -37.35
C LEU A 191 -4.76 -3.82 -38.42
N ARG A 192 -5.77 -2.94 -38.34
CA ARG A 192 -5.94 -1.82 -39.28
C ARG A 192 -4.75 -0.87 -39.27
N LEU A 193 -4.30 -0.46 -38.08
CA LEU A 193 -3.16 0.44 -37.90
C LEU A 193 -1.84 -0.20 -38.34
N SER A 194 -1.67 -1.50 -38.10
CA SER A 194 -0.49 -2.27 -38.53
C SER A 194 -0.40 -2.40 -40.04
N ASN A 195 -1.51 -2.69 -40.72
CA ASN A 195 -1.53 -2.83 -42.18
C ASN A 195 -1.24 -1.50 -42.92
N GLN A 196 -1.38 -0.36 -42.24
CA GLN A 196 -1.07 0.96 -42.79
C GLN A 196 0.39 1.39 -42.51
N GLN A 197 1.23 0.55 -41.87
CA GLN A 197 2.56 0.93 -41.36
C GLN A 197 3.54 1.49 -42.40
N GLU A 198 3.48 1.06 -43.66
CA GLU A 198 4.40 1.53 -44.72
C GLU A 198 4.11 2.97 -45.18
N GLN A 199 2.92 3.50 -44.91
CA GLN A 199 2.49 4.86 -45.29
C GLN A 199 2.20 5.78 -44.07
N ASN A 200 2.32 5.26 -42.86
CA ASN A 200 1.84 5.93 -41.65
C ASN A 200 2.78 6.99 -41.10
N SER A 201 2.20 8.14 -40.72
CA SER A 201 2.87 9.20 -39.98
C SER A 201 3.38 8.70 -38.62
N SER A 202 4.40 9.36 -38.05
CA SER A 202 4.92 9.08 -36.70
C SER A 202 3.80 9.04 -35.64
N VAL A 203 2.76 9.85 -35.82
CA VAL A 203 1.60 9.96 -34.92
C VAL A 203 0.74 8.69 -34.94
N MET A 204 0.53 8.05 -36.09
CA MET A 204 -0.24 6.81 -36.17
C MET A 204 0.49 5.64 -35.49
N LYS A 205 1.84 5.62 -35.56
CA LYS A 205 2.67 4.66 -34.81
C LYS A 205 2.57 4.92 -33.29
N ALA A 206 2.49 6.18 -32.89
CA ALA A 206 2.29 6.56 -31.49
C ALA A 206 0.94 6.07 -30.94
N ILE A 207 -0.14 6.20 -31.73
CA ILE A 207 -1.47 5.64 -31.40
C ILE A 207 -1.39 4.11 -31.27
N LEU A 208 -0.80 3.43 -32.24
CA LEU A 208 -0.68 1.96 -32.23
C LEU A 208 -0.01 1.46 -30.94
N ASN A 209 1.15 2.02 -30.57
CA ASN A 209 1.86 1.60 -29.35
C ASN A 209 1.00 1.81 -28.08
N ARG A 210 0.21 2.90 -28.01
CA ARG A 210 -0.68 3.18 -26.87
C ARG A 210 -1.82 2.18 -26.79
N ILE A 211 -2.42 1.82 -27.91
CA ILE A 211 -3.48 0.80 -27.98
C ILE A 211 -2.93 -0.57 -27.60
N GLU A 212 -1.76 -0.95 -28.12
CA GLU A 212 -1.10 -2.21 -27.75
C GLU A 212 -0.78 -2.26 -26.25
N SER A 213 -0.24 -1.16 -25.71
CA SER A 213 0.05 -1.03 -24.28
C SER A 213 -1.23 -1.17 -23.44
N ARG A 214 -2.31 -0.47 -23.83
CA ARG A 214 -3.59 -0.55 -23.12
C ARG A 214 -4.20 -1.95 -23.20
N LYS A 215 -4.11 -2.62 -24.35
CA LYS A 215 -4.59 -4.00 -24.53
C LYS A 215 -3.83 -4.96 -23.60
N SER A 216 -2.50 -4.92 -23.61
CA SER A 216 -1.69 -5.80 -22.76
C SER A 216 -1.90 -5.50 -21.27
N TYR A 217 -2.08 -4.24 -20.88
CA TYR A 217 -2.44 -3.91 -19.51
C TYR A 217 -3.82 -4.47 -19.11
N LEU A 218 -4.84 -4.29 -19.94
CA LEU A 218 -6.19 -4.81 -19.69
C LEU A 218 -6.19 -6.34 -19.57
N LEU A 219 -5.54 -7.05 -20.50
CA LEU A 219 -5.43 -8.51 -20.44
C LEU A 219 -4.69 -8.97 -19.18
N GLY A 220 -3.59 -8.29 -18.82
CA GLY A 220 -2.87 -8.54 -17.57
C GLY A 220 -3.79 -8.43 -16.34
N LEU A 221 -4.59 -7.37 -16.25
CA LEU A 221 -5.57 -7.19 -15.18
C LEU A 221 -6.68 -8.23 -15.18
N ILE A 222 -7.22 -8.59 -16.35
CA ILE A 222 -8.23 -9.66 -16.48
C ILE A 222 -7.68 -10.98 -15.95
N TYR A 223 -6.51 -11.40 -16.41
CA TYR A 223 -5.90 -12.65 -15.94
C TYR A 223 -5.54 -12.61 -14.45
N LEU A 224 -5.09 -11.45 -13.94
CA LEU A 224 -4.87 -11.24 -12.51
C LEU A 224 -6.15 -11.36 -11.68
N SER A 225 -7.29 -10.89 -12.20
CA SER A 225 -8.58 -10.96 -11.49
C SER A 225 -9.10 -12.40 -11.34
N GLN A 226 -8.61 -13.32 -12.17
CA GLN A 226 -9.02 -14.72 -12.21
C GLN A 226 -8.19 -15.59 -11.23
N ASN A 227 -8.34 -16.91 -11.35
CA ASN A 227 -7.64 -17.90 -10.52
C ASN A 227 -6.13 -17.94 -10.83
N THR A 228 -5.32 -18.47 -9.90
CA THR A 228 -3.86 -18.58 -9.98
C THR A 228 -3.35 -19.32 -11.23
N MET A 229 -4.19 -20.14 -11.87
CA MET A 229 -3.87 -20.80 -13.15
C MET A 229 -3.59 -19.82 -14.31
N HIS A 230 -4.07 -18.58 -14.24
CA HIS A 230 -3.88 -17.56 -15.27
C HIS A 230 -2.69 -16.63 -15.01
N LEU A 231 -1.92 -16.83 -13.93
CA LEU A 231 -0.77 -15.98 -13.61
C LEU A 231 0.31 -16.01 -14.68
N ALA A 232 0.52 -17.14 -15.36
CA ALA A 232 1.46 -17.23 -16.47
C ALA A 232 1.05 -16.33 -17.67
N SER A 233 -0.25 -16.31 -17.99
CA SER A 233 -0.81 -15.43 -19.03
C SER A 233 -0.71 -13.95 -18.64
N SER A 234 -1.01 -13.64 -17.38
CA SER A 234 -0.79 -12.29 -16.84
C SER A 234 0.67 -11.86 -16.94
N LYS A 235 1.60 -12.73 -16.54
CA LYS A 235 3.04 -12.49 -16.58
C LYS A 235 3.51 -12.15 -18.01
N TYR A 236 3.02 -12.89 -19.00
CA TYR A 236 3.32 -12.63 -20.41
C TYR A 236 2.84 -11.24 -20.85
N GLU A 237 1.58 -10.90 -20.57
CA GLU A 237 1.01 -9.61 -20.98
C GLU A 237 1.66 -8.42 -20.27
N LEU A 238 1.95 -8.53 -18.98
CA LEU A 238 2.66 -7.50 -18.22
C LEU A 238 4.10 -7.32 -18.70
N MET A 239 4.79 -8.41 -19.07
CA MET A 239 6.13 -8.32 -19.65
C MET A 239 6.11 -7.63 -21.01
N LYS A 240 5.12 -7.94 -21.85
CA LYS A 240 4.90 -7.24 -23.13
C LYS A 240 4.61 -5.75 -22.91
N LEU A 241 3.78 -5.39 -21.93
CA LEU A 241 3.53 -4.01 -21.55
C LEU A 241 4.82 -3.28 -21.18
N VAL A 242 5.66 -3.85 -20.32
CA VAL A 242 6.94 -3.22 -19.94
C VAL A 242 7.82 -2.95 -21.16
N GLN A 243 7.90 -3.89 -22.10
CA GLN A 243 8.66 -3.72 -23.35
C GLN A 243 8.09 -2.61 -24.25
N LEU A 244 6.76 -2.50 -24.35
CA LEU A 244 6.11 -1.45 -25.14
C LEU A 244 6.38 -0.05 -24.55
N LEU A 245 6.39 0.05 -23.22
CA LEU A 245 6.67 1.30 -22.50
C LEU A 245 8.14 1.74 -22.61
N ASP A 246 9.09 0.82 -22.83
CA ASP A 246 10.51 1.15 -23.00
C ASP A 246 10.82 1.93 -24.28
N HIS A 247 9.97 1.79 -25.30
CA HIS A 247 10.17 2.39 -26.61
C HIS A 247 9.11 3.45 -26.95
N LEU A 248 8.38 3.94 -25.94
CA LEU A 248 7.30 4.89 -26.11
C LEU A 248 7.83 6.30 -26.39
N ASP A 249 7.39 6.89 -27.51
CA ASP A 249 7.61 8.31 -27.81
C ASP A 249 6.51 9.18 -27.16
N LEU A 250 6.92 10.00 -26.20
CA LEU A 250 6.07 10.93 -25.44
C LEU A 250 6.04 12.36 -26.03
N SER A 251 6.87 12.65 -27.04
CA SER A 251 6.99 13.98 -27.65
C SER A 251 5.83 14.32 -28.59
N VAL A 252 5.06 13.31 -28.99
CA VAL A 252 3.90 13.44 -29.87
C VAL A 252 2.66 13.84 -29.05
N GLY A 253 1.90 14.80 -29.55
CA GLY A 253 0.58 15.15 -29.04
C GLY A 253 0.30 16.65 -29.10
N SER A 254 -0.97 17.02 -29.28
CA SER A 254 -1.40 18.42 -29.16
C SER A 254 -2.59 18.56 -28.20
N SER A 255 -2.50 19.56 -27.32
CA SER A 255 -3.43 19.72 -26.21
C SER A 255 -4.87 19.94 -26.68
N VAL A 256 -5.81 19.15 -26.14
CA VAL A 256 -7.24 19.29 -26.40
C VAL A 256 -7.95 19.99 -25.24
N LYS A 257 -8.25 21.28 -25.41
CA LYS A 257 -9.01 22.06 -24.41
C LYS A 257 -10.44 21.52 -24.26
N GLY A 258 -10.89 21.37 -23.01
CA GLY A 258 -12.25 20.93 -22.67
C GLY A 258 -12.47 19.42 -22.63
N ALA A 259 -11.54 18.60 -23.15
CA ALA A 259 -11.66 17.14 -23.08
C ALA A 259 -11.60 16.61 -21.62
N PHE A 260 -10.99 17.39 -20.73
CA PHE A 260 -10.94 17.12 -19.30
C PHE A 260 -11.47 18.33 -18.51
N ASP A 261 -12.54 18.13 -17.75
CA ASP A 261 -13.14 19.13 -16.85
C ASP A 261 -12.58 18.92 -15.43
N PRO A 262 -11.64 19.76 -14.96
CA PRO A 262 -11.05 19.61 -13.62
C PRO A 262 -12.05 19.87 -12.50
N ASN A 263 -13.19 20.49 -12.80
CA ASN A 263 -14.22 20.83 -11.84
C ASN A 263 -15.45 19.93 -11.96
N ILE A 264 -15.35 18.78 -12.63
CA ILE A 264 -16.47 17.88 -12.90
C ILE A 264 -17.22 17.45 -11.63
N ASN A 265 -16.53 17.42 -10.49
CA ASN A 265 -17.05 17.11 -9.16
C ASN A 265 -18.27 17.97 -8.76
N ARG A 266 -18.44 19.18 -9.33
CA ARG A 266 -19.65 20.01 -9.13
C ARG A 266 -20.94 19.36 -9.64
N LYS A 267 -20.81 18.41 -10.59
CA LYS A 267 -21.92 17.66 -11.19
C LYS A 267 -22.08 16.27 -10.57
N LEU A 268 -21.19 15.88 -9.67
CA LEU A 268 -21.17 14.56 -9.03
C LEU A 268 -21.69 14.66 -7.59
N THR A 269 -22.11 13.54 -7.02
CA THR A 269 -22.57 13.52 -5.62
C THR A 269 -21.36 13.57 -4.68
N SER A 270 -20.95 14.76 -4.26
CA SER A 270 -19.87 14.95 -3.29
C SER A 270 -20.41 15.22 -1.89
N TYR A 271 -19.85 14.55 -0.89
CA TYR A 271 -20.10 14.80 0.54
C TYR A 271 -18.90 15.43 1.24
N ALA A 272 -17.86 15.77 0.46
CA ALA A 272 -16.63 16.38 0.97
C ALA A 272 -16.23 17.57 0.09
N PRO A 273 -15.53 18.56 0.68
CA PRO A 273 -14.92 19.65 -0.07
C PRO A 273 -13.95 19.12 -1.15
N PRO A 274 -13.86 19.78 -2.31
CA PRO A 274 -12.92 19.41 -3.35
C PRO A 274 -11.48 19.67 -2.89
N ARG A 275 -10.63 18.66 -3.00
CA ARG A 275 -9.18 18.82 -2.74
C ARG A 275 -8.45 19.12 -4.05
N PRO A 276 -7.63 20.18 -4.15
CA PRO A 276 -6.85 20.40 -5.36
C PRO A 276 -5.94 19.20 -5.66
N THR A 277 -6.10 18.58 -6.83
CA THR A 277 -5.26 17.46 -7.25
C THR A 277 -4.15 17.98 -8.16
N ARG A 278 -2.90 17.72 -7.78
CA ARG A 278 -1.75 18.02 -8.63
C ARG A 278 -1.45 16.80 -9.51
N LEU A 279 -1.62 16.96 -10.81
CA LEU A 279 -1.22 15.96 -11.79
C LEU A 279 0.29 16.03 -12.03
N GLU A 280 0.89 14.87 -12.26
CA GLU A 280 2.32 14.71 -12.53
C GLU A 280 2.65 14.99 -14.00
N SER A 281 3.94 15.09 -14.33
CA SER A 281 4.34 15.21 -15.74
C SER A 281 4.02 13.91 -16.51
N LYS A 282 3.98 14.01 -17.83
CA LYS A 282 3.75 12.85 -18.71
C LYS A 282 4.84 11.79 -18.47
N GLU A 283 6.09 12.20 -18.38
CA GLU A 283 7.25 11.33 -18.16
C GLU A 283 7.18 10.64 -16.80
N GLU A 284 6.84 11.38 -15.74
CA GLU A 284 6.69 10.84 -14.39
C GLU A 284 5.56 9.81 -14.31
N ALA A 285 4.41 10.10 -14.93
CA ALA A 285 3.26 9.19 -14.96
C ALA A 285 3.60 7.88 -15.69
N TYR A 286 4.23 7.94 -16.86
CA TYR A 286 4.62 6.74 -17.61
C TYR A 286 5.74 5.95 -16.92
N MET A 287 6.68 6.62 -16.24
CA MET A 287 7.66 5.96 -15.38
C MET A 287 6.97 5.17 -14.26
N LYS A 288 6.00 5.78 -13.57
CA LYS A 288 5.20 5.08 -12.53
C LYS A 288 4.33 3.97 -13.10
N PHE A 289 3.78 4.15 -14.29
CA PHE A 289 3.01 3.10 -14.97
C PHE A 289 3.88 1.88 -15.28
N LYS A 290 5.11 2.09 -15.76
CA LYS A 290 6.08 1.03 -15.95
C LYS A 290 6.46 0.35 -14.63
N GLN A 291 6.70 1.11 -13.56
CA GLN A 291 7.00 0.57 -12.24
C GLN A 291 5.84 -0.28 -11.69
N LEU A 292 4.60 0.17 -11.88
CA LEU A 292 3.39 -0.59 -11.55
C LEU A 292 3.38 -1.94 -12.29
N ALA A 293 3.58 -1.94 -13.61
CA ALA A 293 3.62 -3.16 -14.41
C ALA A 293 4.73 -4.13 -13.94
N GLN A 294 5.92 -3.61 -13.62
CA GLN A 294 7.03 -4.41 -13.07
C GLN A 294 6.71 -5.00 -11.69
N ARG A 295 6.01 -4.27 -10.82
CA ARG A 295 5.54 -4.79 -9.52
C ARG A 295 4.49 -5.87 -9.69
N LEU A 296 3.51 -5.67 -10.57
CA LEU A 296 2.51 -6.70 -10.86
C LEU A 296 3.15 -7.96 -11.46
N LEU A 297 4.21 -7.81 -12.26
CA LEU A 297 5.00 -8.92 -12.78
C LEU A 297 5.67 -9.74 -11.66
N SER A 298 6.24 -9.06 -10.64
CA SER A 298 6.84 -9.75 -9.49
C SER A 298 5.76 -10.44 -8.64
N VAL A 299 4.60 -9.80 -8.46
CA VAL A 299 3.42 -10.39 -7.79
C VAL A 299 2.95 -11.67 -8.50
N CYS A 300 2.98 -11.72 -9.83
CA CYS A 300 2.62 -12.94 -10.58
C CYS A 300 3.57 -14.12 -10.33
N SER A 301 4.79 -13.88 -9.87
CA SER A 301 5.79 -14.93 -9.61
C SER A 301 5.71 -15.48 -8.18
N ILE A 302 4.69 -15.10 -7.40
CA ILE A 302 4.50 -15.56 -6.02
C ILE A 302 4.32 -17.08 -5.91
N THR A 303 3.83 -17.76 -6.95
CA THR A 303 3.66 -19.23 -6.95
C THR A 303 4.96 -20.00 -7.12
N ASP A 304 6.01 -19.35 -7.63
CA ASP A 304 7.27 -19.98 -8.03
C ASP A 304 8.32 -19.86 -6.90
N TYR A 305 7.93 -20.07 -5.64
CA TYR A 305 8.82 -19.89 -4.49
C TYR A 305 9.56 -21.19 -4.13
N PRO A 306 10.89 -21.16 -3.90
CA PRO A 306 11.66 -22.36 -3.58
C PRO A 306 11.49 -22.80 -2.12
N SER A 307 11.17 -21.87 -1.21
CA SER A 307 10.96 -22.15 0.21
C SER A 307 10.07 -21.09 0.86
N VAL A 308 9.44 -21.41 1.99
CA VAL A 308 8.63 -20.46 2.79
C VAL A 308 9.48 -19.27 3.24
N ILE A 309 10.78 -19.48 3.49
CA ILE A 309 11.72 -18.42 3.88
C ILE A 309 11.96 -17.46 2.71
N SER A 310 12.18 -17.99 1.51
CA SER A 310 12.33 -17.17 0.29
C SER A 310 11.07 -16.34 0.04
N LEU A 311 9.90 -16.92 0.27
CA LEU A 311 8.62 -16.22 0.20
C LEU A 311 8.51 -15.12 1.27
N MET A 312 8.89 -15.38 2.53
CA MET A 312 8.90 -14.35 3.59
C MET A 312 9.84 -13.19 3.25
N ASN A 313 11.05 -13.50 2.78
CA ASN A 313 12.03 -12.49 2.37
C ASN A 313 11.51 -11.67 1.18
N PHE A 314 10.79 -12.28 0.24
CA PHE A 314 10.12 -11.57 -0.84
C PHE A 314 9.07 -10.58 -0.33
N PHE A 315 8.21 -10.98 0.61
CA PHE A 315 7.20 -10.07 1.18
C PHE A 315 7.84 -8.91 1.93
N ASP A 316 8.88 -9.15 2.73
CA ASP A 316 9.59 -8.08 3.43
C ASP A 316 10.29 -7.12 2.45
N ALA A 317 10.93 -7.67 1.41
CA ALA A 317 11.54 -6.90 0.34
C ALA A 317 10.49 -6.05 -0.41
N PHE A 318 9.37 -6.65 -0.79
CA PHE A 318 8.27 -5.97 -1.48
C PHE A 318 7.69 -4.83 -0.62
N GLY A 319 7.45 -5.09 0.66
CA GLY A 319 6.92 -4.11 1.62
C GLY A 319 7.91 -3.02 2.03
N SER A 320 9.20 -3.15 1.70
CA SER A 320 10.27 -2.18 1.99
C SER A 320 10.94 -1.61 0.74
N ALA A 321 10.44 -1.93 -0.45
CA ALA A 321 10.96 -1.42 -1.71
C ALA A 321 10.91 0.12 -1.76
N ILE A 322 11.93 0.73 -2.37
CA ILE A 322 11.98 2.16 -2.65
C ILE A 322 12.17 2.34 -4.17
N PRO A 323 11.23 2.99 -4.88
CA PRO A 323 9.99 3.61 -4.37
C PRO A 323 8.96 2.60 -3.83
N TYR A 324 8.19 3.00 -2.82
CA TYR A 324 7.19 2.15 -2.14
C TYR A 324 6.16 1.56 -3.10
N ALA A 325 5.78 0.31 -2.85
CA ALA A 325 4.75 -0.38 -3.61
C ALA A 325 3.39 0.35 -3.49
N ASP A 326 2.74 0.55 -4.64
CA ASP A 326 1.42 1.16 -4.75
C ASP A 326 0.34 0.29 -4.07
N ALA A 327 -0.77 0.93 -3.71
CA ALA A 327 -1.85 0.27 -2.98
C ALA A 327 -2.47 -0.90 -3.75
N PHE A 328 -2.57 -0.79 -5.07
CA PHE A 328 -3.12 -1.85 -5.92
C PHE A 328 -2.24 -3.10 -5.92
N SER A 329 -0.94 -2.96 -6.19
CA SER A 329 0.00 -4.09 -6.17
C SER A 329 0.06 -4.77 -4.81
N ARG A 330 0.00 -3.97 -3.73
CA ARG A 330 -0.08 -4.46 -2.34
C ARG A 330 -1.36 -5.23 -2.05
N SER A 331 -2.52 -4.69 -2.45
CA SER A 331 -3.81 -5.39 -2.35
C SER A 331 -3.74 -6.72 -3.09
N LYS A 332 -3.24 -6.68 -4.32
CA LYS A 332 -3.24 -7.86 -5.18
C LYS A 332 -2.35 -8.97 -4.65
N LEU A 333 -1.17 -8.62 -4.14
CA LEU A 333 -0.26 -9.56 -3.48
C LEU A 333 -0.96 -10.27 -2.31
N ASN A 334 -1.69 -9.51 -1.49
CA ASN A 334 -2.45 -10.05 -0.37
C ASN A 334 -3.57 -11.00 -0.83
N THR A 335 -4.31 -10.64 -1.88
CA THR A 335 -5.36 -11.49 -2.47
C THR A 335 -4.81 -12.83 -2.96
N LEU A 336 -3.69 -12.80 -3.69
CA LEU A 336 -3.08 -14.03 -4.23
C LEU A 336 -2.56 -14.98 -3.14
N LEU A 337 -2.13 -14.45 -1.99
CA LEU A 337 -1.74 -15.28 -0.84
C LEU A 337 -2.92 -16.10 -0.28
N HIS A 338 -4.16 -15.62 -0.43
CA HIS A 338 -5.36 -16.19 0.20
C HIS A 338 -6.30 -16.95 -0.73
N TYR A 339 -5.98 -17.06 -2.02
CA TYR A 339 -6.90 -17.64 -2.99
C TYR A 339 -7.31 -19.07 -2.59
N ASN A 340 -8.63 -19.26 -2.33
CA ASN A 340 -9.30 -20.52 -1.95
C ASN A 340 -9.06 -21.11 -0.54
N HIS A 341 -8.75 -20.33 0.49
CA HIS A 341 -8.51 -20.86 1.87
C HIS A 341 -7.47 -21.98 1.95
N ARG A 342 -6.71 -22.18 0.87
CA ARG A 342 -5.59 -23.09 0.75
C ARG A 342 -4.40 -22.18 0.62
N THR A 343 -3.51 -22.20 1.60
CA THR A 343 -2.17 -21.67 1.39
C THR A 343 -1.58 -22.30 0.14
N ILE A 344 -0.70 -21.57 -0.55
CA ILE A 344 -0.11 -21.98 -1.83
C ILE A 344 0.59 -23.36 -1.74
N ASP A 345 0.87 -23.87 -0.53
CA ASP A 345 1.34 -25.24 -0.29
C ASP A 345 0.19 -26.21 0.05
N ASN A 346 0.08 -27.27 -0.76
CA ASN A 346 -0.86 -28.37 -0.54
C ASN A 346 -0.16 -29.66 -0.06
N GLN A 347 1.18 -29.74 0.11
CA GLN A 347 1.81 -31.06 0.34
C GLN A 347 3.01 -31.20 1.30
N ASN A 348 3.69 -30.18 1.85
CA ASN A 348 4.91 -30.46 2.67
C ASN A 348 5.11 -29.67 3.97
N THR A 349 4.10 -28.99 4.47
CA THR A 349 4.24 -28.19 5.70
C THR A 349 4.15 -29.08 6.97
N PRO A 350 5.11 -29.03 7.93
CA PRO A 350 5.05 -29.77 9.20
C PRO A 350 3.77 -29.47 9.99
N TYR A 351 3.17 -30.46 10.66
CA TYR A 351 1.86 -30.37 11.32
C TYR A 351 1.64 -29.12 12.20
N LEU A 352 2.66 -28.64 12.92
CA LEU A 352 2.57 -27.41 13.73
C LEU A 352 2.58 -26.13 12.87
N ILE A 353 3.42 -26.08 11.82
CA ILE A 353 3.36 -25.00 10.83
C ILE A 353 2.01 -25.08 10.10
N LEU A 354 1.49 -26.28 9.81
CA LEU A 354 0.15 -26.54 9.28
C LEU A 354 -0.95 -26.04 10.23
N LYS A 355 -0.74 -26.11 11.55
CA LYS A 355 -1.66 -25.58 12.56
C LYS A 355 -1.57 -24.06 12.70
N CYS A 356 -0.37 -23.47 12.70
CA CYS A 356 -0.15 -22.01 12.67
C CYS A 356 -0.61 -21.38 11.34
N VAL A 357 -0.50 -22.12 10.24
CA VAL A 357 -1.05 -21.82 8.92
C VAL A 357 -2.57 -21.95 8.92
N LYS A 358 -3.14 -22.94 9.63
CA LYS A 358 -4.60 -23.05 9.86
C LYS A 358 -5.13 -21.97 10.81
N GLU A 359 -4.33 -21.47 11.75
CA GLU A 359 -4.72 -20.52 12.80
C GLU A 359 -4.42 -19.05 12.48
N THR A 360 -4.27 -18.66 11.20
CA THR A 360 -4.21 -17.27 10.70
C THR A 360 -3.01 -16.39 11.12
N THR A 361 -2.35 -16.67 12.25
CA THR A 361 -1.37 -15.74 12.85
C THR A 361 -0.05 -15.64 12.08
N PHE A 362 0.44 -16.76 11.51
CA PHE A 362 1.64 -16.73 10.67
C PHE A 362 1.37 -16.06 9.30
N LEU A 363 0.18 -16.30 8.73
CA LEU A 363 -0.26 -15.64 7.50
C LEU A 363 -0.45 -14.13 7.69
N GLU A 364 -0.82 -13.71 8.90
CA GLU A 364 -0.94 -12.29 9.25
C GLU A 364 0.39 -11.54 9.10
N LEU A 365 1.54 -12.19 9.33
CA LEU A 365 2.85 -11.56 9.09
C LEU A 365 3.04 -11.16 7.62
N PHE A 366 2.64 -12.01 6.68
CA PHE A 366 2.69 -11.68 5.25
C PHE A 366 1.73 -10.53 4.91
N ARG A 367 0.51 -10.54 5.48
CA ARG A 367 -0.48 -9.46 5.29
C ARG A 367 0.04 -8.12 5.80
N ILE A 368 0.72 -8.13 6.94
CA ILE A 368 1.35 -6.94 7.50
C ILE A 368 2.31 -6.34 6.48
N HIS A 369 3.17 -7.14 5.83
CA HIS A 369 4.10 -6.65 4.80
C HIS A 369 3.41 -6.05 3.56
N CYS A 370 2.15 -6.42 3.29
CA CYS A 370 1.33 -5.78 2.25
C CYS A 370 0.71 -4.43 2.67
N GLN A 371 0.82 -4.01 3.93
CA GLN A 371 0.32 -2.71 4.38
C GLN A 371 1.34 -1.60 4.11
N ASN A 372 0.91 -0.33 4.18
CA ASN A 372 1.84 0.80 4.17
C ASN A 372 2.74 0.80 5.44
N ARG A 373 3.87 1.52 5.41
CA ARG A 373 4.89 1.48 6.49
C ARG A 373 4.34 1.89 7.88
N PRO A 374 3.53 2.97 8.01
CA PRO A 374 2.88 3.28 9.29
C PRO A 374 1.97 2.15 9.82
N ARG A 375 1.17 1.53 8.93
CA ARG A 375 0.28 0.42 9.29
C ARG A 375 1.04 -0.85 9.62
N GLN A 376 2.12 -1.16 8.88
CA GLN A 376 3.06 -2.24 9.21
C GLN A 376 3.50 -2.12 10.69
N ARG A 377 4.03 -0.96 11.09
CA ARG A 377 4.49 -0.74 12.46
C ARG A 377 3.37 -0.91 13.50
N ARG A 378 2.19 -0.33 13.23
CA ARG A 378 1.02 -0.41 14.14
C ARG A 378 0.51 -1.85 14.32
N LEU A 379 0.49 -2.65 13.24
CA LEU A 379 0.05 -4.03 13.29
C LEU A 379 1.11 -4.95 13.93
N LEU A 380 2.39 -4.75 13.64
CA LEU A 380 3.48 -5.47 14.31
C LEU A 380 3.43 -5.29 15.84
N LEU A 381 3.16 -4.07 16.31
CA LEU A 381 2.99 -3.79 17.75
C LEU A 381 1.85 -4.55 18.41
N LYS A 382 0.80 -4.90 17.67
CA LYS A 382 -0.29 -5.76 18.16
C LYS A 382 0.15 -7.23 18.11
N SER A 383 0.64 -7.66 16.95
CA SER A 383 0.99 -9.05 16.67
C SER A 383 2.12 -9.55 17.59
N VAL A 384 3.12 -8.73 17.92
CA VAL A 384 4.24 -9.15 18.79
C VAL A 384 3.79 -9.63 20.18
N ARG A 385 2.66 -9.11 20.69
CA ARG A 385 2.08 -9.55 21.97
C ARG A 385 1.43 -10.92 21.86
N GLU A 386 0.80 -11.22 20.72
CA GLU A 386 0.26 -12.54 20.43
C GLU A 386 1.39 -13.56 20.27
N TRP A 387 2.47 -13.17 19.59
CA TRP A 387 3.67 -14.01 19.44
C TRP A 387 4.40 -14.30 20.77
N GLN A 388 4.30 -13.40 21.75
CA GLN A 388 4.78 -13.69 23.11
C GLN A 388 3.98 -14.82 23.77
N ALA A 389 2.66 -14.86 23.59
CA ALA A 389 1.85 -15.97 24.09
C ALA A 389 2.15 -17.27 23.32
N ILE A 390 2.34 -17.19 22.00
CA ILE A 390 2.73 -18.35 21.17
C ILE A 390 4.08 -18.92 21.61
N GLU A 391 5.08 -18.10 21.92
CA GLU A 391 6.38 -18.58 22.42
C GLU A 391 6.23 -19.34 23.75
N GLN A 392 5.40 -18.83 24.67
CA GLN A 392 5.14 -19.50 25.95
C GLN A 392 4.48 -20.87 25.74
N GLU A 393 3.53 -20.96 24.82
CA GLU A 393 2.85 -22.21 24.50
C GLU A 393 3.77 -23.18 23.77
N ALA A 394 4.59 -22.69 22.83
CA ALA A 394 5.59 -23.47 22.12
C ALA A 394 6.65 -24.06 23.07
N THR A 395 6.99 -23.33 24.14
CA THR A 395 7.88 -23.83 25.19
C THR A 395 7.29 -25.05 25.90
N ARG A 396 5.98 -25.05 26.17
CA ARG A 396 5.30 -26.22 26.75
C ARG A 396 5.34 -27.42 25.80
N ILE A 397 5.18 -27.18 24.49
CA ILE A 397 5.26 -28.22 23.47
C ILE A 397 6.68 -28.80 23.38
N ASP A 398 7.71 -27.95 23.41
CA ASP A 398 9.10 -28.42 23.41
C ASP A 398 9.40 -29.34 24.61
N VAL A 399 8.91 -29.00 25.81
CA VAL A 399 9.05 -29.85 27.00
C VAL A 399 8.37 -31.21 26.78
N MET A 400 7.11 -31.21 26.30
CA MET A 400 6.40 -32.46 26.00
C MET A 400 7.12 -33.30 24.93
N PHE A 401 7.70 -32.65 23.93
CA PHE A 401 8.43 -33.32 22.85
C PHE A 401 9.73 -33.96 23.35
N GLN A 402 10.46 -33.27 24.23
CA GLN A 402 11.65 -33.80 24.91
C GLN A 402 11.31 -35.00 25.80
N ASP A 403 10.19 -34.94 26.52
CA ASP A 403 9.71 -36.05 27.37
C ASP A 403 9.37 -37.30 26.54
N ILE A 404 8.73 -37.13 25.38
CA ILE A 404 8.36 -38.23 24.47
C ILE A 404 9.58 -38.86 23.81
N LEU A 405 10.52 -38.04 23.33
CA LEU A 405 11.70 -38.55 22.63
C LEU A 405 12.71 -39.23 23.57
N LEU A 406 12.55 -39.11 24.90
CA LEU A 406 13.51 -39.59 25.91
C LEU A 406 14.94 -39.07 25.70
N VAL A 407 15.11 -38.04 24.87
CA VAL A 407 16.38 -37.40 24.55
C VAL A 407 16.33 -35.99 25.11
N LYS A 408 16.93 -35.80 26.30
CA LYS A 408 17.09 -34.47 26.93
C LYS A 408 18.00 -33.51 26.14
N ALA A 409 18.61 -33.98 25.05
CA ALA A 409 19.57 -33.23 24.25
C ALA A 409 18.97 -32.60 22.98
N THR A 410 17.68 -32.77 22.69
CA THR A 410 17.07 -32.10 21.53
C THR A 410 16.85 -30.61 21.85
N PRO A 411 17.34 -29.69 20.99
CA PRO A 411 17.08 -28.27 21.13
C PRO A 411 15.56 -27.97 21.15
N PRO A 412 15.11 -26.93 21.86
CA PRO A 412 13.71 -26.54 21.85
C PRO A 412 13.37 -25.88 20.51
N TYR A 413 12.89 -26.65 19.54
CA TYR A 413 12.72 -26.22 18.16
C TYR A 413 11.59 -25.19 18.00
N TYR A 414 10.45 -25.41 18.66
CA TYR A 414 9.25 -24.62 18.42
C TYR A 414 9.32 -23.25 19.09
N SER A 415 9.74 -23.20 20.35
CA SER A 415 9.96 -21.95 21.07
C SER A 415 11.11 -21.14 20.48
N SER A 416 12.18 -21.80 19.98
CA SER A 416 13.26 -21.09 19.28
C SER A 416 12.77 -20.42 18.00
N TRP A 417 11.93 -21.11 17.21
CA TRP A 417 11.33 -20.52 16.01
C TRP A 417 10.41 -19.34 16.34
N ALA A 418 9.49 -19.51 17.30
CA ALA A 418 8.58 -18.45 17.73
C ALA A 418 9.34 -17.23 18.27
N ARG A 419 10.36 -17.46 19.09
CA ARG A 419 11.23 -16.40 19.63
C ARG A 419 12.00 -15.69 18.52
N PHE A 420 12.55 -16.42 17.54
CA PHE A 420 13.25 -15.83 16.41
C PHE A 420 12.36 -14.84 15.66
N LEU A 421 11.14 -15.25 15.28
CA LEU A 421 10.19 -14.37 14.60
C LEU A 421 9.79 -13.17 15.47
N LYS A 422 9.54 -13.39 16.76
CA LYS A 422 9.22 -12.30 17.70
C LYS A 422 10.35 -11.27 17.79
N LEU A 423 11.61 -11.71 17.87
CA LEU A 423 12.77 -10.81 17.91
C LEU A 423 12.93 -10.02 16.60
N MET A 424 12.72 -10.65 15.44
CA MET A 424 12.67 -9.97 14.14
C MET A 424 11.57 -8.89 14.12
N MET A 425 10.39 -9.17 14.67
CA MET A 425 9.30 -8.20 14.75
C MET A 425 9.66 -7.01 15.64
N ILE A 426 10.26 -7.24 16.81
CA ILE A 426 10.68 -6.16 17.73
C ILE A 426 11.73 -5.28 17.06
N GLU A 427 12.77 -5.85 16.46
CA GLU A 427 13.78 -5.11 15.70
C GLU A 427 13.09 -4.27 14.60
N ARG A 428 12.19 -4.87 13.82
CA ARG A 428 11.47 -4.17 12.75
C ARG A 428 10.62 -3.01 13.27
N ILE A 429 9.94 -3.15 14.40
CA ILE A 429 9.16 -2.07 15.04
C ILE A 429 10.09 -0.90 15.42
N LEU A 430 11.26 -1.21 15.97
CA LEU A 430 12.25 -0.21 16.39
C LEU A 430 12.79 0.52 15.17
N VAL A 431 13.27 -0.20 14.16
CA VAL A 431 13.82 0.36 12.91
C VAL A 431 12.78 1.18 12.13
N LEU A 432 11.54 0.69 12.02
CA LEU A 432 10.45 1.43 11.38
C LEU A 432 10.18 2.78 12.07
N GLY A 433 10.44 2.91 13.36
CA GLY A 433 10.28 4.20 14.02
C GLY A 433 11.35 5.22 13.64
N PHE A 434 12.55 4.79 13.24
CA PHE A 434 13.55 5.70 12.64
C PHE A 434 13.10 6.12 11.24
N GLU A 435 12.69 5.16 10.41
CA GLU A 435 12.22 5.44 9.04
C GLU A 435 11.00 6.38 9.01
N LEU A 436 10.09 6.23 9.97
CA LEU A 436 8.88 7.05 10.09
C LEU A 436 9.11 8.33 10.92
N GLU A 437 10.36 8.66 11.28
CA GLU A 437 10.73 9.85 12.06
C GLU A 437 9.93 9.98 13.38
N LEU A 438 9.64 8.86 14.05
CA LEU A 438 8.84 8.81 15.28
C LEU A 438 9.65 9.06 16.55
N TYR A 439 10.97 9.15 16.43
CA TYR A 439 11.89 9.34 17.53
C TYR A 439 12.51 10.73 17.46
N SER A 440 12.51 11.43 18.58
CA SER A 440 13.29 12.64 18.74
C SER A 440 14.76 12.28 18.98
N LYS A 441 15.68 13.22 18.70
CA LYS A 441 17.14 13.00 18.83
C LYS A 441 17.55 12.48 20.21
N HIS A 442 16.99 13.03 21.29
CA HIS A 442 17.23 12.61 22.66
C HIS A 442 16.74 11.18 22.98
N GLU A 443 15.91 10.58 22.12
CA GLU A 443 15.44 9.20 22.27
C GLU A 443 16.33 8.19 21.54
N TYR A 444 17.26 8.65 20.68
CA TYR A 444 18.05 7.74 19.85
C TYR A 444 18.86 6.74 20.68
N THR A 445 19.48 7.21 21.76
CA THR A 445 20.28 6.36 22.65
C THR A 445 19.47 5.23 23.26
N MET A 446 18.29 5.50 23.81
CA MET A 446 17.44 4.46 24.42
C MET A 446 16.90 3.46 23.37
N ILE A 447 16.57 3.93 22.16
CA ILE A 447 16.09 3.07 21.08
C ILE A 447 17.21 2.18 20.54
N LEU A 448 18.39 2.74 20.27
CA LEU A 448 19.56 1.97 19.81
C LEU A 448 20.01 0.96 20.89
N TRP A 449 19.97 1.35 22.16
CA TRP A 449 20.27 0.45 23.27
C TRP A 449 19.30 -0.74 23.34
N TYR A 450 17.98 -0.50 23.22
CA TYR A 450 17.04 -1.61 23.19
C TYR A 450 17.21 -2.48 21.93
N THR A 451 17.52 -1.86 20.79
CA THR A 451 17.81 -2.57 19.54
C THR A 451 19.01 -3.50 19.69
N ARG A 452 20.10 -3.03 20.33
CA ARG A 452 21.28 -3.83 20.68
C ARG A 452 20.89 -5.06 21.52
N ILE A 453 20.10 -4.90 22.58
CA ILE A 453 19.68 -6.01 23.44
C ILE A 453 18.87 -7.06 22.67
N VAL A 454 17.97 -6.63 21.78
CA VAL A 454 17.19 -7.53 20.92
C VAL A 454 18.10 -8.32 19.97
N LEU A 455 19.10 -7.66 19.40
CA LEU A 455 20.09 -8.27 18.52
C LEU A 455 21.01 -9.26 19.25
N GLU A 456 21.43 -8.95 20.47
CA GLU A 456 22.20 -9.84 21.34
C GLU A 456 21.41 -11.12 21.68
N ASP A 457 20.13 -11.00 22.04
CA ASP A 457 19.26 -12.15 22.30
C ASP A 457 19.09 -13.01 21.04
N ARG A 458 18.93 -12.37 19.86
CA ARG A 458 18.86 -13.08 18.58
C ARG A 458 20.17 -13.81 18.27
N LEU A 459 21.32 -13.18 18.54
CA LEU A 459 22.63 -13.78 18.33
C LEU A 459 22.81 -15.04 19.21
N VAL A 460 22.50 -14.94 20.50
CA VAL A 460 22.56 -16.06 21.44
C VAL A 460 21.64 -17.20 21.00
N LEU A 461 20.45 -16.89 20.49
CA LEU A 461 19.52 -17.88 19.97
C LEU A 461 20.10 -18.63 18.76
N LEU A 462 20.66 -17.91 17.78
CA LEU A 462 21.21 -18.49 16.56
C LEU A 462 22.50 -19.31 16.82
N GLN A 463 23.29 -18.96 17.83
CA GLN A 463 24.51 -19.70 18.20
C GLN A 463 24.24 -21.07 18.86
N ARG A 464 22.99 -21.36 19.26
CA ARG A 464 22.62 -22.67 19.84
C ARG A 464 22.63 -23.81 18.83
N PHE A 465 22.55 -23.49 17.53
CA PHE A 465 22.53 -24.49 16.46
C PHE A 465 23.97 -24.94 16.15
N THR A 466 24.31 -26.17 16.56
CA THR A 466 25.66 -26.76 16.40
C THR A 466 26.03 -27.05 14.94
N SER A 467 25.05 -27.35 14.10
CA SER A 467 25.20 -27.51 12.64
C SER A 467 24.24 -26.55 11.93
N PRO A 468 24.61 -25.28 11.76
CA PRO A 468 23.72 -24.28 11.17
C PRO A 468 23.46 -24.61 9.70
N THR A 469 22.19 -24.51 9.29
CA THR A 469 21.84 -24.47 7.87
C THR A 469 22.34 -23.17 7.24
N ASP A 470 22.40 -23.09 5.91
CA ASP A 470 22.81 -21.87 5.20
C ASP A 470 21.96 -20.65 5.61
N PHE A 471 20.66 -20.86 5.84
CA PHE A 471 19.77 -19.84 6.36
C PHE A 471 20.20 -19.34 7.76
N VAL A 472 20.45 -20.27 8.70
CA VAL A 472 20.87 -19.90 10.07
C VAL A 472 22.23 -19.20 10.03
N HIS A 473 23.16 -19.65 9.18
CA HIS A 473 24.44 -19.00 8.97
C HIS A 473 24.27 -17.58 8.43
N THR A 474 23.46 -17.39 7.39
CA THR A 474 23.14 -16.06 6.84
C THR A 474 22.54 -15.14 7.90
N GLN A 475 21.56 -15.62 8.67
CA GLN A 475 20.94 -14.83 9.74
C GLN A 475 21.93 -14.50 10.87
N LEU A 476 22.86 -15.41 11.17
CA LEU A 476 23.93 -15.18 12.14
C LEU A 476 24.84 -14.03 11.67
N VAL A 477 25.34 -14.11 10.44
CA VAL A 477 26.22 -13.06 9.85
C VAL A 477 25.49 -11.73 9.77
N LEU A 478 24.22 -11.72 9.32
CA LEU A 478 23.40 -10.52 9.26
C LEU A 478 23.18 -9.91 10.64
N THR A 479 22.84 -10.73 11.64
CA THR A 479 22.64 -10.27 13.02
C THR A 479 23.92 -9.69 13.61
N GLN A 480 25.07 -10.33 13.39
CA GLN A 480 26.37 -9.83 13.84
C GLN A 480 26.74 -8.50 13.17
N ALA A 481 26.48 -8.36 11.87
CA ALA A 481 26.74 -7.13 11.12
C ALA A 481 25.87 -5.98 11.65
N THR A 482 24.57 -6.21 11.79
CA THR A 482 23.61 -5.22 12.31
C THR A 482 23.89 -4.86 13.77
N LEU A 483 24.29 -5.83 14.60
CA LEU A 483 24.69 -5.58 16.00
C LEU A 483 25.92 -4.68 16.06
N SER A 484 26.97 -5.00 15.30
CA SER A 484 28.21 -4.20 15.24
C SER A 484 27.92 -2.76 14.77
N LEU A 485 27.03 -2.60 13.77
CA LEU A 485 26.59 -1.29 13.32
C LEU A 485 25.79 -0.53 14.40
N THR A 486 24.85 -1.19 15.06
CA THR A 486 24.03 -0.60 16.13
C THR A 486 24.89 -0.17 17.31
N GLU A 487 25.89 -0.97 17.67
CA GLU A 487 26.87 -0.68 18.72
C GLU A 487 27.70 0.57 18.40
N ALA A 488 28.20 0.66 17.17
CA ALA A 488 28.92 1.84 16.70
C ALA A 488 28.03 3.08 16.75
N LEU A 489 26.78 2.99 16.27
CA LEU A 489 25.82 4.10 16.29
C LEU A 489 25.50 4.54 17.73
N LEU A 490 25.27 3.60 18.65
CA LEU A 490 25.00 3.89 20.05
C LEU A 490 26.16 4.67 20.68
N LYS A 491 27.40 4.19 20.52
CA LYS A 491 28.61 4.87 21.00
C LYS A 491 28.78 6.26 20.39
N ILE A 492 28.49 6.42 19.10
CA ILE A 492 28.49 7.74 18.45
C ILE A 492 27.48 8.67 19.12
N MET A 493 26.24 8.21 19.36
CA MET A 493 25.22 9.03 20.02
C MET A 493 25.64 9.44 21.44
N VAL A 494 26.25 8.52 22.21
CA VAL A 494 26.79 8.83 23.55
C VAL A 494 27.89 9.90 23.48
N MET A 495 28.87 9.75 22.58
CA MET A 495 29.92 10.76 22.39
C MET A 495 29.38 12.14 21.96
N VAL A 496 28.34 12.16 21.11
CA VAL A 496 27.68 13.40 20.67
C VAL A 496 26.96 14.08 21.84
N GLY A 497 26.35 13.30 22.74
CA GLY A 497 25.77 13.80 23.98
C GLY A 497 26.80 14.51 24.87
N HIS A 498 27.96 13.88 25.10
CA HIS A 498 29.05 14.47 25.91
C HIS A 498 29.63 15.76 25.34
N THR A 499 29.73 15.83 24.02
CA THR A 499 30.27 17.03 23.34
C THR A 499 29.27 18.18 23.27
N ASN A 500 28.07 18.04 23.85
CA ASN A 500 26.96 19.00 23.80
C ASN A 500 26.64 19.49 22.37
N GLN A 501 26.90 18.63 21.38
CA GLN A 501 26.56 18.94 19.98
C GLN A 501 25.05 18.83 19.73
N TRP A 502 24.31 18.21 20.66
CA TRP A 502 22.86 18.24 20.71
C TRP A 502 22.36 19.34 21.63
N ASN A 503 21.46 20.17 21.11
CA ASN A 503 20.82 21.23 21.86
C ASN A 503 19.58 20.68 22.57
N ASP A 504 19.80 19.84 23.59
CA ASP A 504 18.71 19.20 24.34
C ASP A 504 18.07 20.20 25.29
N ARG A 505 16.91 20.74 24.88
CA ARG A 505 16.06 21.54 25.76
C ARG A 505 15.48 20.60 26.83
N LYS A 506 15.83 20.83 28.10
CA LYS A 506 15.18 20.14 29.22
C LYS A 506 13.72 20.63 29.34
N PRO A 507 12.71 19.79 29.07
CA PRO A 507 11.32 20.19 29.20
C PRO A 507 10.96 20.44 30.67
N ILE A 508 10.09 21.42 30.92
CA ILE A 508 9.70 21.86 32.28
C ILE A 508 8.73 20.86 32.95
N PHE A 509 7.91 20.16 32.15
CA PHE A 509 6.82 19.31 32.63
C PHE A 509 7.06 17.82 32.37
N ASP A 510 8.32 17.40 32.21
CA ASP A 510 8.64 16.06 31.74
C ASP A 510 10.00 15.58 32.23
N ASP A 511 10.11 14.29 32.55
CA ASP A 511 11.30 13.61 33.05
C ASP A 511 11.67 12.41 32.18
N GLU A 512 12.96 12.04 32.15
CA GLU A 512 13.45 11.01 31.24
C GLU A 512 12.87 9.63 31.51
N LYS A 513 12.60 9.30 32.78
CA LYS A 513 11.98 8.02 33.16
C LYS A 513 10.57 7.95 32.61
N THR A 514 9.77 9.01 32.73
CA THR A 514 8.43 9.08 32.14
C THR A 514 8.48 8.95 30.62
N ARG A 515 9.40 9.64 29.92
CA ARG A 515 9.59 9.49 28.47
C ARG A 515 9.92 8.05 28.08
N TYR A 516 10.88 7.43 28.77
CA TYR A 516 11.26 6.04 28.55
C TYR A 516 10.05 5.11 28.69
N LEU A 517 9.30 5.24 29.79
CA LEU A 517 8.12 4.42 30.05
C LEU A 517 7.02 4.60 28.99
N GLN A 518 6.78 5.83 28.53
CA GLN A 518 5.80 6.09 27.45
C GLN A 518 6.29 5.53 26.12
N ARG A 519 7.57 5.69 25.79
CA ARG A 519 8.16 5.19 24.53
C ARG A 519 8.05 3.68 24.44
N PHE A 520 8.39 2.99 25.53
CA PHE A 520 8.37 1.53 25.58
C PHE A 520 7.06 0.94 26.11
N LYS A 521 6.03 1.77 26.35
CA LYS A 521 4.69 1.34 26.78
C LYS A 521 4.11 0.24 25.90
N ALA A 522 4.38 0.29 24.60
CA ALA A 522 3.88 -0.68 23.65
C ALA A 522 4.48 -2.09 23.87
N PHE A 523 5.67 -2.18 24.46
CA PHE A 523 6.39 -3.42 24.80
C PHE A 523 6.15 -3.91 26.23
N LEU A 524 5.27 -3.26 27.01
CA LEU A 524 4.88 -3.78 28.33
C LEU A 524 4.31 -5.20 28.19
N GLY A 525 4.82 -6.13 29.01
CA GLY A 525 4.49 -7.55 28.94
C GLY A 525 5.39 -8.39 28.01
N LEU A 526 6.30 -7.75 27.27
CA LEU A 526 7.42 -8.39 26.59
C LEU A 526 8.68 -8.31 27.48
N PRO A 527 9.76 -9.06 27.17
CA PRO A 527 11.07 -8.82 27.76
C PRO A 527 11.61 -7.45 27.29
N CYS A 528 11.11 -6.40 27.91
CA CYS A 528 11.57 -5.03 27.78
C CYS A 528 12.43 -4.70 29.01
N PRO A 529 13.70 -4.32 28.84
CA PRO A 529 14.57 -3.98 29.94
C PRO A 529 14.02 -2.80 30.80
N PRO A 530 14.22 -2.81 32.12
CA PRO A 530 13.81 -1.71 32.98
C PRO A 530 14.67 -0.45 32.73
N TYR A 531 14.11 0.72 33.04
CA TYR A 531 14.81 2.00 32.88
C TYR A 531 16.12 2.04 33.68
N GLU A 532 16.15 1.42 34.86
CA GLU A 532 17.32 1.36 35.72
C GLU A 532 18.50 0.63 35.04
N SER A 533 18.24 -0.40 34.24
CA SER A 533 19.28 -1.08 33.44
C SER A 533 19.80 -0.19 32.31
N PHE A 534 18.93 0.60 31.69
CA PHE A 534 19.36 1.58 30.68
C PHE A 534 20.32 2.60 31.29
N VAL A 535 19.96 3.19 32.43
CA VAL A 535 20.80 4.17 33.12
C VAL A 535 22.15 3.57 33.53
N ALA A 536 22.16 2.34 34.06
CA ALA A 536 23.39 1.67 34.45
C ALA A 536 24.35 1.45 33.26
N ASP A 537 23.82 0.94 32.14
CA ASP A 537 24.62 0.71 30.93
C ASP A 537 25.14 2.03 30.33
N MET A 538 24.29 3.07 30.27
CA MET A 538 24.71 4.39 29.77
C MET A 538 25.81 4.99 30.63
N THR A 539 25.68 4.91 31.96
CA THR A 539 26.71 5.40 32.89
C THR A 539 28.03 4.66 32.68
N SER A 540 27.99 3.33 32.46
CA SER A 540 29.19 2.55 32.18
C SER A 540 29.84 2.89 30.84
N LEU A 541 29.05 3.25 29.82
CA LEU A 541 29.54 3.68 28.51
C LEU A 541 30.14 5.09 28.58
N ASP A 542 29.64 5.95 29.47
CA ASP A 542 30.08 7.34 29.63
C ASP A 542 31.51 7.48 30.15
N ASP A 543 32.04 6.49 30.88
CA ASP A 543 33.36 6.58 31.52
C ASP A 543 34.55 6.41 30.53
N ASP A 544 34.32 5.97 29.28
CA ASP A 544 35.39 5.57 28.33
C ASP A 544 35.35 6.27 26.95
N ILE A 545 35.16 7.60 26.95
CA ILE A 545 34.98 8.39 25.70
C ILE A 545 36.19 8.35 24.77
N LEU A 546 37.41 8.30 25.30
CA LEU A 546 38.63 8.32 24.51
C LEU A 546 38.88 6.99 23.79
N ALA A 547 38.63 5.84 24.44
CA ALA A 547 38.74 4.54 23.77
C ALA A 547 37.56 4.25 22.85
N MET A 548 36.38 4.83 23.13
CA MET A 548 35.17 4.66 22.30
C MET A 548 35.40 4.97 20.82
N LYS A 549 36.25 5.94 20.47
CA LYS A 549 36.54 6.28 19.07
C LYS A 549 37.18 5.12 18.30
N ASP A 550 38.14 4.44 18.91
CA ASP A 550 38.83 3.32 18.28
C ASP A 550 37.90 2.10 18.20
N THR A 551 37.12 1.84 19.27
CA THR A 551 36.11 0.78 19.28
C THR A 551 35.03 1.00 18.22
N VAL A 552 34.55 2.24 18.03
CA VAL A 552 33.58 2.57 16.97
C VAL A 552 34.15 2.24 15.59
N LYS A 553 35.42 2.59 15.35
CA LYS A 553 36.08 2.27 14.08
C LYS A 553 36.19 0.77 13.86
N GLU A 554 36.54 0.00 14.88
CA GLU A 554 36.63 -1.46 14.82
C GLU A 554 35.25 -2.09 14.52
N GLU A 555 34.20 -1.66 15.23
CA GLU A 555 32.84 -2.17 15.02
C GLU A 555 32.31 -1.84 13.61
N LEU A 556 32.58 -0.63 13.09
CA LEU A 556 32.22 -0.26 11.72
C LEU A 556 32.98 -1.09 10.66
N LEU A 557 34.28 -1.35 10.87
CA LEU A 557 35.08 -2.19 9.99
C LEU A 557 34.60 -3.65 10.00
N LYS A 558 34.25 -4.16 11.18
CA LYS A 558 33.66 -5.48 11.36
C LYS A 558 32.31 -5.59 10.66
N ALA A 559 31.40 -4.63 10.88
CA ALA A 559 30.11 -4.57 10.21
C ALA A 559 30.29 -4.56 8.67
N LYS A 560 31.19 -3.71 8.16
CA LYS A 560 31.51 -3.63 6.74
C LYS A 560 32.03 -4.96 6.18
N SER A 561 32.92 -5.65 6.90
CA SER A 561 33.44 -6.95 6.48
C SER A 561 32.32 -7.99 6.34
N LEU A 562 31.44 -8.08 7.34
CA LEU A 562 30.33 -9.03 7.37
C LEU A 562 29.27 -8.73 6.29
N PHE A 563 28.93 -7.45 6.05
CA PHE A 563 28.04 -7.10 4.94
C PHE A 563 28.66 -7.43 3.57
N ASN A 564 29.97 -7.26 3.40
CA ASN A 564 30.66 -7.68 2.17
C ASN A 564 30.69 -9.20 2.00
N GLN A 565 30.75 -9.97 3.09
CA GLN A 565 30.59 -11.43 3.03
C GLN A 565 29.19 -11.79 2.50
N LEU A 566 28.13 -11.15 3.00
CA LEU A 566 26.76 -11.39 2.54
C LEU A 566 26.54 -11.00 1.07
N LEU A 567 27.18 -9.93 0.59
CA LEU A 567 27.12 -9.54 -0.83
C LEU A 567 27.74 -10.56 -1.79
N ARG A 568 28.66 -11.40 -1.29
CA ARG A 568 29.29 -12.48 -2.08
C ARG A 568 28.50 -13.78 -2.03
N ALA A 569 27.55 -13.91 -1.11
CA ALA A 569 26.72 -15.11 -0.98
C ALA A 569 25.74 -15.21 -2.14
N SER A 570 25.40 -16.46 -2.49
CA SER A 570 24.43 -16.78 -3.52
C SER A 570 22.97 -16.53 -3.04
N PRO A 571 22.02 -16.39 -3.98
CA PRO A 571 20.60 -16.28 -3.63
C PRO A 571 20.09 -17.47 -2.81
N GLN A 572 20.60 -18.68 -3.06
CA GLN A 572 20.21 -19.90 -2.36
C GLN A 572 20.70 -19.92 -0.92
N GLU A 573 21.97 -19.57 -0.69
CA GLU A 573 22.56 -19.49 0.66
C GLU A 573 21.84 -18.46 1.54
N THR A 574 21.39 -17.36 0.92
CA THR A 574 20.69 -16.27 1.61
C THR A 574 19.18 -16.45 1.69
N SER A 575 18.63 -17.46 0.99
CA SER A 575 17.18 -17.65 0.80
C SER A 575 16.50 -16.39 0.23
N THR A 576 17.13 -15.72 -0.73
CA THR A 576 16.62 -14.48 -1.36
C THR A 576 16.39 -14.63 -2.87
N GLU A 577 16.19 -15.85 -3.35
CA GLU A 577 16.02 -16.18 -4.77
C GLU A 577 14.95 -15.33 -5.47
N MET A 578 13.88 -14.99 -4.74
CA MET A 578 12.78 -14.16 -5.25
C MET A 578 13.03 -12.65 -5.18
N CYS A 579 14.04 -12.19 -4.44
CA CYS A 579 14.28 -10.77 -4.14
C CYS A 579 15.77 -10.37 -4.03
N PHE A 580 16.66 -11.10 -4.72
CA PHE A 580 18.11 -10.97 -4.55
C PHE A 580 18.63 -9.59 -4.92
N ASP A 581 18.10 -8.99 -5.99
CA ASP A 581 18.50 -7.63 -6.41
C ASP A 581 18.13 -6.59 -5.36
N HIS A 582 16.95 -6.72 -4.73
CA HIS A 582 16.55 -5.87 -3.61
C HIS A 582 17.45 -6.09 -2.40
N PHE A 583 17.77 -7.34 -2.07
CA PHE A 583 18.69 -7.68 -0.98
C PHE A 583 20.07 -7.04 -1.18
N LYS A 584 20.67 -7.14 -2.38
CA LYS A 584 21.94 -6.48 -2.68
C LYS A 584 21.84 -4.96 -2.61
N LYS A 585 20.78 -4.37 -3.19
CA LYS A 585 20.55 -2.92 -3.16
C LYS A 585 20.45 -2.42 -1.71
N TYR A 586 19.76 -3.17 -0.85
CA TYR A 586 19.65 -2.88 0.58
C TYR A 586 21.02 -2.89 1.27
N LEU A 587 21.82 -3.94 1.07
CA LEU A 587 23.17 -4.04 1.65
C LEU A 587 24.12 -2.94 1.13
N ASN A 588 24.09 -2.65 -0.16
CA ASN A 588 24.88 -1.57 -0.77
C ASN A 588 24.49 -0.19 -0.22
N THR A 589 23.20 0.02 0.04
CA THR A 589 22.69 1.26 0.66
C THR A 589 23.24 1.42 2.08
N ILE A 590 23.26 0.34 2.88
CA ILE A 590 23.87 0.36 4.22
C ILE A 590 25.37 0.67 4.15
N LEU A 591 26.07 0.12 3.16
CA LEU A 591 27.51 0.35 2.96
C LEU A 591 27.86 1.74 2.42
N GLY A 592 26.86 2.53 2.00
CA GLY A 592 27.07 3.82 1.35
C GLY A 592 27.74 3.71 -0.02
N THR A 593 27.70 2.53 -0.64
CA THR A 593 28.20 2.27 -2.00
C THR A 593 27.03 2.38 -2.97
N GLN A 594 26.69 3.60 -3.38
CA GLN A 594 25.77 3.84 -4.50
C GLN A 594 26.54 4.34 -5.71
#